data_AF-A0A0C1H8L7-F1
#
_entry.id   AF-A0A0C1H8L7-F1
#
_cell.length_a   1.000
_cell.length_b   1.000
_cell.length_c   1.000
_cell.angle_alpha   90.00
_cell.angle_beta   90.00
_cell.angle_gamma   90.00
#
_symmetry.space_group_name_H-M   'P 1'
#
loop_
_entity.id
_entity.type
_entity.pdbx_description
1 polymer ?
#
loop_
_entity_poly.entity_id
_entity_poly.type
_entity_poly.pdbx_seq_one_letter_code
_entity_poly.pdbx_strand_id
1 'polypeptide(L)'
;MRIYFQFLESQHVPLIYAWFQTPHIKKWYGSEQEWAIEAIGKKYNPHRLQANKIAAFIIYDKQIPIGYIQKYSVSDYPWEELDLSKLASKLAGIDLFIGNPAYLYQGFGQLILEPV
;
A
#
# COMPACT_ATOMS: atom_id res chain seq x y z
N MET A 1 4.55 20.07 2.42
CA MET A 1 4.24 18.66 2.75
C MET A 1 5.57 17.98 3.06
N ARG A 2 5.62 17.07 4.03
CA ARG A 2 6.85 16.30 4.31
C ARG A 2 6.47 14.84 4.47
N ILE A 3 6.53 14.13 3.34
CA ILE A 3 6.22 12.71 3.28
C ILE A 3 7.42 11.90 3.76
N TYR A 4 7.15 10.87 4.56
CA TYR A 4 8.09 9.79 4.80
C TYR A 4 7.36 8.47 4.95
N PHE A 5 8.13 7.39 4.91
CA PHE A 5 7.65 6.03 4.94
C PHE A 5 8.24 5.30 6.14
N GLN A 6 7.39 4.69 6.94
CA GLN A 6 7.81 3.77 8.01
C GLN A 6 7.43 2.35 7.61
N PHE A 7 8.27 1.38 7.93
CA PHE A 7 7.93 -0.03 7.72
C PHE A 7 6.60 -0.38 8.39
N LEU A 8 5.83 -1.24 7.72
CA LEU A 8 4.63 -1.80 8.32
C LEU A 8 5.02 -2.66 9.53
N GLU A 9 4.25 -2.51 10.60
CA GLU A 9 4.45 -3.21 11.88
C GLU A 9 3.07 -3.68 12.36
N SER A 10 3.04 -4.69 13.23
CA SER A 10 1.80 -5.29 13.70
C SER A 10 0.85 -4.27 14.37
N GLN A 11 1.41 -3.22 15.00
CA GLN A 11 0.63 -2.13 15.60
C GLN A 11 -0.17 -1.29 14.59
N HIS A 12 0.20 -1.33 13.31
CA HIS A 12 -0.50 -0.58 12.26
C HIS A 12 -1.73 -1.33 11.70
N VAL A 13 -1.92 -2.61 12.03
CA VAL A 13 -3.03 -3.42 11.52
C VAL A 13 -4.42 -2.83 11.85
N PRO A 14 -4.70 -2.36 13.08
CA PRO A 14 -5.98 -1.71 13.38
C PRO A 14 -6.24 -0.46 12.53
N LEU A 15 -5.19 0.31 12.23
CA LEU A 15 -5.29 1.50 11.38
C LEU A 15 -5.62 1.12 9.93
N ILE A 16 -4.95 0.11 9.37
CA ILE A 16 -5.27 -0.39 8.03
C ILE A 16 -6.70 -0.91 7.98
N TYR A 17 -7.13 -1.66 9.00
CA TYR A 17 -8.51 -2.12 9.11
C TYR A 17 -9.50 -0.95 9.08
N ALA A 18 -9.24 0.12 9.84
CA ALA A 18 -10.09 1.31 9.84
C ALA A 18 -10.15 1.97 8.45
N TRP A 19 -9.04 2.04 7.71
CA TRP A 19 -9.04 2.54 6.33
C TRP A 19 -9.86 1.66 5.39
N PHE A 20 -9.82 0.34 5.54
CA PHE A 20 -10.68 -0.58 4.77
C PHE A 20 -12.18 -0.41 5.04
N GLN A 21 -12.57 0.27 6.12
CA GLN A 21 -13.97 0.62 6.38
C GLN A 21 -14.44 1.87 5.61
N THR A 22 -13.51 2.63 5.02
CA THR A 22 -13.86 3.87 4.31
C THR A 22 -14.40 3.57 2.90
N PRO A 23 -15.36 4.38 2.39
CA PRO A 23 -16.00 4.11 1.10
C PRO A 23 -15.04 4.05 -0.09
N HIS A 24 -14.02 4.93 -0.12
CA HIS A 24 -13.10 5.01 -1.26
C HIS A 24 -12.11 3.85 -1.28
N ILE A 25 -11.68 3.35 -0.13
CA ILE A 25 -10.85 2.15 -0.07
C ILE A 25 -11.67 0.93 -0.48
N LYS A 26 -12.90 0.77 0.03
CA LYS A 26 -13.80 -0.32 -0.39
C LYS A 26 -13.96 -0.35 -1.92
N LYS A 27 -14.26 0.80 -2.52
CA LYS A 27 -14.48 0.93 -3.96
C LYS A 27 -13.26 0.55 -4.80
N TRP A 28 -12.07 1.05 -4.45
CA TRP A 28 -10.92 0.99 -5.37
C TRP A 28 -9.85 -0.04 -5.00
N TYR A 29 -9.77 -0.44 -3.73
CA TYR A 29 -8.70 -1.31 -3.24
C TYR A 29 -9.24 -2.55 -2.52
N GLY A 30 -10.38 -2.39 -1.84
CA GLY A 30 -11.03 -3.41 -1.04
C GLY A 30 -11.91 -4.37 -1.83
N SER A 31 -11.96 -4.27 -3.16
CA SER A 31 -12.79 -5.12 -4.03
C SER A 31 -14.29 -5.07 -3.67
N GLU A 32 -14.75 -3.93 -3.18
CA GLU A 32 -16.14 -3.68 -2.76
C GLU A 32 -16.69 -4.65 -1.70
N GLN A 33 -15.81 -5.38 -0.99
CA GLN A 33 -16.22 -6.33 0.06
C GLN A 33 -16.00 -5.78 1.48
N GLU A 34 -16.75 -6.33 2.42
CA GLU A 34 -16.52 -6.11 3.86
C GLU A 34 -15.38 -7.00 4.34
N TRP A 35 -14.34 -6.37 4.89
CA TRP A 35 -13.18 -7.08 5.43
C TRP A 35 -13.31 -7.21 6.94
N ALA A 36 -13.20 -8.44 7.47
CA ALA A 36 -13.04 -8.69 8.90
C ALA A 36 -11.62 -8.33 9.37
N ILE A 37 -11.48 -7.95 10.65
CA ILE A 37 -10.18 -7.54 11.19
C ILE A 37 -9.16 -8.68 11.19
N GLU A 38 -9.59 -9.93 11.35
CA GLU A 38 -8.74 -11.11 11.27
C GLU A 38 -8.22 -11.32 9.84
N ALA A 39 -9.04 -11.04 8.82
CA ALA A 39 -8.64 -11.13 7.42
C ALA A 39 -7.61 -10.05 7.08
N ILE A 40 -7.81 -8.81 7.55
CA ILE A 40 -6.82 -7.73 7.43
C ILE A 40 -5.54 -8.09 8.18
N GLY A 41 -5.63 -8.59 9.41
CA GLY A 41 -4.48 -8.99 10.21
C GLY A 41 -3.66 -10.11 9.55
N LYS A 42 -4.32 -11.08 8.90
CA LYS A 42 -3.64 -12.11 8.10
C LYS A 42 -2.98 -11.54 6.84
N LYS A 43 -3.68 -10.69 6.10
CA LYS A 43 -3.20 -10.11 4.83
C LYS A 43 -2.02 -9.15 5.04
N TYR A 44 -2.10 -8.32 6.07
CA TYR A 44 -1.13 -7.27 6.38
C TYR A 44 -0.19 -7.62 7.53
N ASN A 45 -0.03 -8.92 7.84
CA ASN A 45 0.98 -9.37 8.79
C ASN A 45 2.40 -9.08 8.26
N PRO A 46 3.25 -8.32 8.98
CA PRO A 46 4.58 -7.96 8.48
C PRO A 46 5.47 -9.17 8.16
N HIS A 47 5.45 -10.22 8.99
CA HIS A 47 6.23 -11.44 8.74
C HIS A 47 5.77 -12.17 7.49
N ARG A 48 4.45 -12.24 7.26
CA ARG A 48 3.89 -12.82 6.04
C ARG A 48 4.33 -12.03 4.81
N LEU A 49 4.23 -10.70 4.84
CA LEU A 49 4.62 -9.85 3.71
C LEU A 49 6.11 -9.99 3.41
N GLN A 50 6.95 -9.97 4.44
CA GLN A 50 8.39 -10.17 4.30
C GLN A 50 8.74 -11.56 3.74
N ALA A 51 8.09 -12.64 4.21
CA ALA A 51 8.28 -13.98 3.68
C ALA A 51 7.88 -14.08 2.19
N ASN A 52 6.91 -13.25 1.78
CA ASN A 52 6.48 -13.08 0.39
C ASN A 52 7.32 -12.03 -0.37
N LYS A 53 8.44 -11.56 0.18
CA LYS A 53 9.30 -10.53 -0.42
C LYS A 53 8.58 -9.22 -0.79
N ILE A 54 7.50 -8.91 -0.07
CA ILE A 54 6.77 -7.65 -0.19
C ILE A 54 7.28 -6.70 0.88
N ALA A 55 7.82 -5.56 0.46
CA ALA A 55 8.20 -4.47 1.37
C ALA A 55 7.02 -3.50 1.49
N ALA A 56 6.43 -3.44 2.68
CA ALA A 56 5.22 -2.66 2.96
C ALA A 56 5.50 -1.54 3.97
N PHE A 57 4.84 -0.41 3.79
CA PHE A 57 5.06 0.82 4.54
C PHE A 57 3.76 1.55 4.86
N ILE A 58 3.77 2.28 5.96
CA ILE A 58 2.80 3.34 6.26
C ILE A 58 3.38 4.66 5.77
N ILE A 59 2.57 5.41 5.04
CA ILE A 59 2.86 6.73 4.52
C ILE A 59 2.45 7.75 5.59
N TYR A 60 3.36 8.65 5.93
CA TYR A 60 3.12 9.75 6.87
C TYR A 60 3.26 11.10 6.18
N ASP A 61 2.40 12.06 6.51
CA ASP A 61 2.70 13.50 6.34
C ASP A 61 2.90 14.10 7.73
N LYS A 62 4.13 14.57 7.99
CA LYS A 62 4.56 14.88 9.37
C LYS A 62 4.26 13.68 10.28
N GLN A 63 3.52 13.84 11.37
CA GLN A 63 3.25 12.75 12.32
C GLN A 63 1.94 12.00 12.02
N ILE A 64 1.23 12.36 10.96
CA ILE A 64 -0.10 11.81 10.66
C ILE A 64 0.06 10.67 9.65
N PRO A 65 -0.39 9.44 9.96
CA PRO A 65 -0.43 8.39 8.97
C PRO A 65 -1.57 8.67 7.99
N ILE A 66 -1.26 8.67 6.69
CA ILE A 66 -2.19 9.07 5.63
C ILE A 66 -2.56 7.91 4.71
N GLY A 67 -1.72 6.88 4.61
CA GLY A 67 -1.95 5.78 3.69
C GLY A 67 -0.95 4.65 3.81
N TYR A 68 -1.02 3.76 2.84
CA TYR A 68 -0.23 2.54 2.73
C TYR A 68 0.42 2.46 1.36
N ILE A 69 1.64 1.94 1.30
CA ILE A 69 2.32 1.60 0.04
C ILE A 69 3.10 0.30 0.22
N GLN A 70 3.12 -0.53 -0.81
CA GLN A 70 3.98 -1.70 -0.88
C GLN A 70 4.73 -1.73 -2.20
N LYS A 71 5.89 -2.39 -2.18
CA LYS A 71 6.62 -2.76 -3.38
C LYS A 71 7.04 -4.22 -3.36
N TYR A 72 7.13 -4.80 -4.54
CA TYR A 72 7.58 -6.18 -4.76
C TYR A 72 8.32 -6.26 -6.10
N SER A 73 9.18 -7.27 -6.26
CA SER A 73 9.80 -7.53 -7.55
C SER A 73 8.76 -8.12 -8.50
N VAL A 74 8.64 -7.57 -9.71
CA VAL A 74 7.75 -8.16 -10.75
C VAL A 74 8.22 -9.57 -11.13
N SER A 75 9.50 -9.89 -10.98
CA SER A 75 10.01 -11.25 -11.22
C SER A 75 9.47 -12.29 -10.24
N ASP A 76 9.11 -11.89 -9.02
CA ASP A 76 8.49 -12.78 -8.02
C ASP A 76 6.97 -12.87 -8.22
N TYR A 77 6.38 -11.92 -8.96
CA TYR A 77 4.95 -11.78 -9.22
C TYR A 77 4.70 -11.36 -10.67
N PRO A 78 4.91 -12.26 -11.65
CA PRO A 78 4.84 -11.90 -13.07
C PRO A 78 3.42 -11.51 -13.48
N TRP A 79 3.32 -10.47 -14.30
CA TRP A 79 2.07 -10.01 -14.89
C TRP A 79 1.93 -10.61 -16.29
N GLU A 80 1.38 -11.83 -16.37
CA GLU A 80 1.35 -12.62 -17.62
C GLU A 80 0.66 -11.92 -18.80
N GLU A 81 -0.25 -10.98 -18.51
CA GLU A 81 -0.99 -10.21 -19.51
C GLU A 81 -0.18 -9.04 -20.11
N LEU A 82 1.01 -8.75 -19.57
CA LEU A 82 1.83 -7.60 -19.97
C LEU A 82 3.17 -8.04 -20.56
N ASP A 83 3.47 -7.58 -21.78
CA ASP A 83 4.80 -7.72 -22.35
C ASP A 83 5.77 -6.67 -21.75
N LEU A 84 6.51 -7.11 -20.74
CA LEU A 84 7.51 -6.29 -20.04
C LEU A 84 8.93 -6.49 -20.60
N SER A 85 9.10 -7.26 -21.68
CA SER A 85 10.41 -7.64 -22.23
C SER A 85 11.27 -6.46 -22.68
N LYS A 86 10.62 -5.33 -22.99
CA LYS A 86 11.28 -4.09 -23.43
C LYS A 86 11.69 -3.14 -22.29
N LEU A 87 11.33 -3.47 -21.05
CA LEU A 87 11.66 -2.66 -19.88
C LEU A 87 12.98 -3.12 -19.23
N ALA A 88 13.41 -2.41 -18.19
CA ALA A 88 14.59 -2.77 -17.42
C ALA A 88 14.46 -4.19 -16.82
N SER A 89 15.58 -4.88 -16.64
CA SER A 89 15.59 -6.24 -16.07
C SER A 89 15.18 -6.32 -14.60
N LYS A 90 15.19 -5.19 -13.90
CA LYS A 90 14.76 -5.06 -12.49
C LYS A 90 13.56 -4.12 -12.43
N LEU A 91 12.38 -4.70 -12.26
CA LEU A 91 11.12 -3.97 -12.16
C LEU A 91 10.52 -4.16 -10.77
N ALA A 92 9.92 -3.08 -10.26
CA ALA A 92 9.15 -3.12 -9.03
C ALA A 92 7.67 -2.83 -9.34
N GLY A 93 6.79 -3.71 -8.88
CA GLY A 93 5.37 -3.42 -8.77
C GLY A 93 5.11 -2.61 -7.51
N ILE A 94 4.14 -1.70 -7.56
CA ILE A 94 3.72 -0.88 -6.43
C ILE A 94 2.20 -0.93 -6.34
N ASP A 95 1.69 -1.17 -5.12
CA ASP A 95 0.30 -0.91 -4.78
C ASP A 95 0.26 0.15 -3.67
N LEU A 96 -0.66 1.10 -3.78
CA LEU A 96 -0.78 2.19 -2.81
C LEU A 96 -2.24 2.57 -2.60
N PHE A 97 -2.54 3.12 -1.42
CA PHE A 97 -3.79 3.83 -1.19
C PHE A 97 -3.61 4.95 -0.15
N ILE A 98 -4.40 6.02 -0.29
CA ILE A 98 -4.55 7.07 0.73
C ILE A 98 -5.76 6.71 1.58
N GLY A 99 -5.52 6.29 2.81
CA GLY A 99 -6.57 5.85 3.72
C GLY A 99 -7.30 7.01 4.40
N ASN A 100 -6.59 8.09 4.70
CA ASN A 100 -7.19 9.26 5.35
C ASN A 100 -7.93 10.14 4.32
N PRO A 101 -9.27 10.27 4.39
CA PRO A 101 -10.05 11.03 3.42
C PRO A 101 -9.66 12.51 3.33
N ALA A 102 -9.16 13.08 4.43
CA ALA A 102 -8.71 14.47 4.50
C ALA A 102 -7.44 14.76 3.67
N TYR A 103 -6.85 13.74 3.02
CA TYR A 103 -5.68 13.85 2.15
C TYR A 103 -6.00 13.49 0.69
N LEU A 104 -7.25 13.17 0.38
CA LEU A 104 -7.70 12.95 -0.99
C LEU A 104 -7.80 14.27 -1.75
N TYR A 105 -7.67 14.19 -3.09
CA TYR A 105 -7.84 15.30 -4.03
C TYR A 105 -6.93 16.52 -3.79
N GLN A 106 -5.78 16.31 -3.13
CA GLN A 106 -4.82 17.36 -2.77
C GLN A 106 -3.42 17.14 -3.36
N GLY A 107 -3.28 16.25 -4.34
CA GLY A 107 -2.00 15.95 -4.99
C GLY A 107 -1.08 14.97 -4.24
N PHE A 108 -1.47 14.48 -3.06
CA PHE A 108 -0.66 13.52 -2.29
C PHE A 108 -0.34 12.23 -3.07
N GLY A 109 -1.25 11.76 -3.92
CA GLY A 109 -1.02 10.54 -4.71
C GLY A 109 0.19 10.67 -5.64
N GLN A 110 0.37 11.83 -6.28
CA GLN A 110 1.54 12.12 -7.09
C GLN A 110 2.77 12.30 -6.20
N LEU A 111 2.67 13.11 -5.15
CA LEU A 111 3.80 13.41 -4.26
C LEU A 111 4.40 12.15 -3.60
N ILE A 112 3.58 11.13 -3.31
CA ILE A 112 4.03 9.84 -2.78
C ILE A 112 4.96 9.10 -3.74
N LEU A 113 4.76 9.27 -5.05
CA LEU A 113 5.49 8.57 -6.12
C LEU A 113 6.66 9.38 -6.67
N GLU A 114 6.79 10.64 -6.27
CA GLU A 114 7.90 11.48 -6.70
C GLU A 114 9.22 10.97 -6.07
N PRO A 115 10.29 10.82 -6.88
CA PRO A 115 11.60 10.50 -6.35
C PRO A 115 12.08 11.64 -5.45
N VAL A 116 12.68 11.27 -4.31
CA VAL A 116 13.28 12.19 -3.33
C VAL A 116 14.65 12.66 -3.80
#